data_AF-A0A1X2M0U8-F1
#
_entry.id   AF-A0A1X2M0U8-F1
#
_cell.length_a   1.000
_cell.length_b   1.000
_cell.length_c   1.000
_cell.angle_alpha   90.00
_cell.angle_beta   90.00
_cell.angle_gamma   90.00
#
_symmetry.space_group_name_H-M   'P 1'
#
loop_
_entity.id
_entity.type
_entity.pdbx_description
1 polymer ?
#
loop_
_entity_poly.entity_id
_entity_poly.type
_entity_poly.pdbx_seq_one_letter_code
_entity_poly.pdbx_strand_id
1 'polypeptide(L)'
;MTEAEALFPRELTELADEVRRVPPPPMPEVPAPYAFRLVDPDADAELIAEWMSRPHLVETWASAWPASRWQRYLRAQLDGSYSRPFVGSVKGQDHGYLELYRAAKDSVTSRYECHPYDLGIRAAAADPAIVGRGTAQFLLPHFVASVFNAEPQCRRIFFDPDHRNNGARRFCELGGCVFLCECDVANRRLALYVLPRTLDDVPRLRGA
;
A
#
# COMPACT_ATOMS: atom_id res chain seq x y z
N MET A 1 11.51 -4.91 -30.09
CA MET A 1 10.13 -5.18 -29.63
C MET A 1 10.13 -4.87 -28.14
N THR A 2 9.68 -3.69 -27.77
CA THR A 2 9.61 -3.25 -26.36
C THR A 2 8.50 -4.06 -25.69
N GLU A 3 8.87 -4.88 -24.71
CA GLU A 3 7.93 -5.40 -23.71
C GLU A 3 7.12 -4.21 -23.21
N ALA A 4 5.80 -4.22 -23.43
CA ALA A 4 4.93 -3.20 -22.88
C ALA A 4 5.10 -3.26 -21.37
N GLU A 5 5.79 -2.26 -20.81
CA GLU A 5 6.12 -2.25 -19.40
C GLU A 5 4.83 -2.32 -18.59
N ALA A 6 4.61 -3.42 -17.89
CA ALA A 6 3.38 -3.64 -17.13
C ALA A 6 3.18 -2.48 -16.15
N LEU A 7 2.03 -1.81 -16.26
CA LEU A 7 1.69 -0.67 -15.39
C LEU A 7 1.68 -1.10 -13.92
N PHE A 8 1.10 -2.26 -13.62
CA PHE A 8 1.11 -2.87 -12.30
C PHE A 8 1.89 -4.19 -12.30
N PRO A 9 3.18 -4.19 -11.93
CA PRO A 9 4.00 -5.41 -11.93
C PRO A 9 3.49 -6.53 -11.01
N ARG A 10 2.59 -6.19 -10.08
CA ARG A 10 2.09 -7.10 -9.04
C ARG A 10 0.60 -7.40 -9.13
N GLU A 11 -0.14 -6.72 -10.00
CA GLU A 11 -1.57 -7.01 -10.16
C GLU A 11 -1.73 -8.36 -10.87
N LEU A 12 -2.57 -9.22 -10.31
CA LEU A 12 -2.95 -10.49 -10.92
C LEU A 12 -4.15 -10.27 -11.85
N THR A 13 -4.04 -10.74 -13.08
CA THR A 13 -5.11 -10.63 -14.09
C THR A 13 -6.04 -11.86 -14.10
N GLU A 14 -5.51 -13.03 -13.72
CA GLU A 14 -6.28 -14.27 -13.60
C GLU A 14 -6.79 -14.44 -12.17
N LEU A 15 -8.02 -13.97 -11.94
CA LEU A 15 -8.67 -13.97 -10.63
C LEU A 15 -9.94 -14.82 -10.63
N ALA A 16 -10.17 -15.53 -9.52
CA ALA A 16 -11.46 -16.13 -9.21
C ALA A 16 -12.57 -15.06 -9.20
N ASP A 17 -13.78 -15.44 -9.61
CA ASP A 17 -14.91 -14.51 -9.73
C ASP A 17 -15.23 -13.76 -8.45
N GLU A 18 -15.11 -14.43 -7.29
CA GLU A 18 -15.34 -13.82 -5.99
C GLU A 18 -14.37 -12.68 -5.68
N VAL A 19 -13.11 -12.80 -6.09
CA VAL A 19 -12.07 -11.77 -5.93
C VAL A 19 -12.23 -10.66 -6.96
N ARG A 20 -12.53 -11.03 -8.21
CA ARG A 20 -12.73 -10.08 -9.31
C ARG A 20 -13.87 -9.10 -9.03
N ARG A 21 -14.96 -9.58 -8.43
CA ARG A 21 -16.16 -8.79 -8.11
C ARG A 21 -15.98 -7.85 -6.92
N VAL A 22 -14.93 -8.01 -6.11
CA VAL A 22 -14.68 -7.13 -4.95
C VAL A 22 -14.43 -5.70 -5.47
N PRO A 23 -15.16 -4.69 -4.96
CA PRO A 23 -15.04 -3.32 -5.42
C PRO A 23 -13.65 -2.74 -5.11
N PRO A 24 -13.31 -1.57 -5.66
CA PRO A 24 -12.11 -0.85 -5.26
C PRO A 24 -12.05 -0.64 -3.73
N PRO A 25 -10.85 -0.50 -3.14
CA PRO A 25 -10.70 -0.21 -1.71
C PRO A 25 -11.47 1.05 -1.26
N PRO A 26 -11.92 1.11 0.00
CA PRO A 26 -12.73 2.22 0.51
C PRO A 26 -11.91 3.50 0.70
N MET A 27 -12.61 4.62 0.89
CA MET A 27 -12.02 5.90 1.29
C MET A 27 -11.69 5.87 2.78
N PRO A 28 -10.44 6.14 3.19
CA PRO A 28 -10.08 6.26 4.59
C PRO A 28 -10.48 7.63 5.15
N GLU A 29 -10.87 7.65 6.42
CA GLU A 29 -11.15 8.85 7.19
C GLU A 29 -10.17 8.96 8.36
N VAL A 30 -9.64 10.17 8.56
CA VAL A 30 -8.69 10.47 9.64
C VAL A 30 -9.07 11.79 10.32
N PRO A 31 -8.76 11.97 11.61
CA PRO A 31 -9.13 13.18 12.33
C PRO A 31 -8.33 14.39 11.82
N ALA A 32 -8.96 15.57 11.85
CA ALA A 32 -8.25 16.82 11.66
C ALA A 32 -7.09 16.97 12.67
N PRO A 33 -5.96 17.61 12.30
CA PRO A 33 -5.71 18.33 11.05
C PRO A 33 -5.12 17.44 9.94
N TYR A 34 -5.26 16.12 10.02
CA TYR A 34 -4.81 15.18 9.01
C TYR A 34 -5.88 14.99 7.94
N ALA A 35 -5.47 14.71 6.71
CA ALA A 35 -6.39 14.32 5.66
C ALA A 35 -5.73 13.34 4.68
N PHE A 36 -6.55 12.50 4.05
CA PHE A 36 -6.20 11.73 2.86
C PHE A 36 -7.18 12.10 1.75
N ARG A 37 -6.65 12.51 0.60
CA ARG A 37 -7.45 12.75 -0.62
C ARG A 37 -7.03 11.77 -1.69
N LEU A 38 -7.97 11.40 -2.56
CA LEU A 38 -7.61 10.69 -3.79
C LEU A 38 -6.65 11.57 -4.60
N VAL A 39 -5.71 10.90 -5.25
CA VAL A 39 -4.78 11.56 -6.17
C VAL A 39 -5.53 12.04 -7.41
N ASP A 40 -5.19 13.23 -7.88
CA ASP A 40 -5.53 13.72 -9.21
C ASP A 40 -4.33 13.41 -10.14
N PRO A 41 -4.45 12.46 -11.09
CA PRO A 41 -3.32 12.08 -11.94
C PRO A 41 -2.72 13.23 -12.74
N ASP A 42 -3.51 14.25 -13.09
CA ASP A 42 -3.05 15.37 -13.91
C ASP A 42 -2.39 16.47 -13.08
N ALA A 43 -2.74 16.59 -11.79
CA ALA A 43 -2.19 17.61 -10.90
C ALA A 43 -1.05 17.10 -10.00
N ASP A 44 -1.06 15.82 -9.63
CA ASP A 44 -0.17 15.26 -8.61
C ASP A 44 0.97 14.39 -9.18
N ALA A 45 0.93 14.02 -10.47
CA ALA A 45 1.93 13.11 -11.03
C ALA A 45 3.36 13.66 -10.93
N GLU A 46 3.56 14.96 -11.16
CA GLU A 46 4.84 15.64 -11.00
C GLU A 46 5.32 15.60 -9.54
N LEU A 47 4.42 15.89 -8.59
CA LEU A 47 4.72 15.88 -7.16
C LEU A 47 5.15 14.49 -6.70
N ILE A 48 4.40 13.45 -7.08
CA ILE A 48 4.68 12.07 -6.70
C ILE A 48 5.95 11.57 -7.37
N ALA A 49 6.19 11.92 -8.64
CA ALA A 49 7.42 11.58 -9.34
C ALA A 49 8.66 12.21 -8.66
N GLU A 50 8.54 13.47 -8.20
CA GLU A 50 9.59 14.13 -7.43
C GLU A 50 9.87 13.38 -6.12
N TRP A 51 8.82 13.09 -5.31
CA TRP A 51 8.99 12.33 -4.07
C TRP A 51 9.64 10.98 -4.32
N MET A 52 9.16 10.23 -5.30
CA MET A 52 9.64 8.87 -5.60
C MET A 52 11.04 8.84 -6.21
N SER A 53 11.58 10.01 -6.59
CA SER A 53 12.96 10.20 -7.02
C SER A 53 13.90 10.61 -5.88
N ARG A 54 13.38 10.85 -4.66
CA ARG A 54 14.20 11.17 -3.49
C ARG A 54 14.98 9.93 -3.02
N PRO A 55 16.25 10.06 -2.60
CA PRO A 55 17.12 8.91 -2.33
C PRO A 55 16.52 7.83 -1.42
N HIS A 56 15.87 8.22 -0.33
CA HIS A 56 15.27 7.28 0.63
C HIS A 56 14.06 6.51 0.06
N LEU A 57 13.36 7.06 -0.93
CA LEU A 57 12.26 6.39 -1.61
C LEU A 57 12.75 5.56 -2.80
N VAL A 58 13.80 5.99 -3.51
CA VAL A 58 14.40 5.16 -4.59
C VAL A 58 14.84 3.80 -4.06
N GLU A 59 15.51 3.79 -2.89
CA GLU A 59 15.99 2.56 -2.25
C GLU A 59 14.86 1.60 -1.84
N THR A 60 13.66 2.12 -1.61
CA THR A 60 12.56 1.37 -0.96
C THR A 60 11.32 1.18 -1.83
N TRP A 61 11.20 1.89 -2.95
CA TRP A 61 10.08 1.80 -3.89
C TRP A 61 10.49 1.30 -5.28
N ALA A 62 11.72 1.59 -5.72
CA ALA A 62 12.18 1.31 -7.09
C ALA A 62 11.26 1.91 -8.18
N SER A 63 10.64 3.06 -7.87
CA SER A 63 9.64 3.75 -8.70
C SER A 63 10.03 5.19 -9.06
N ALA A 64 11.33 5.43 -9.25
CA ALA A 64 11.90 6.70 -9.72
C ALA A 64 11.59 6.93 -11.21
N TRP A 65 10.30 6.94 -11.54
CA TRP A 65 9.77 7.03 -12.89
C TRP A 65 9.51 8.47 -13.29
N PRO A 66 9.51 8.80 -14.60
CA PRO A 66 9.08 10.11 -15.07
C PRO A 66 7.61 10.36 -14.73
N ALA A 67 7.23 11.63 -14.56
CA ALA A 67 5.85 12.05 -14.25
C ALA A 67 4.82 11.47 -15.22
N SER A 68 5.12 11.38 -16.51
CA SER A 68 4.22 10.80 -17.52
C SER A 68 3.90 9.32 -17.27
N ARG A 69 4.80 8.56 -16.63
CA ARG A 69 4.52 7.19 -16.21
C ARG A 69 3.68 7.17 -14.93
N TRP A 70 3.99 8.03 -13.95
CA TRP A 70 3.17 8.20 -12.75
C TRP A 70 1.72 8.58 -13.09
N GLN A 71 1.50 9.53 -13.99
CA GLN A 71 0.17 9.91 -14.48
C GLN A 71 -0.61 8.70 -15.02
N ARG A 72 0.00 7.88 -15.90
CA ARG A 72 -0.65 6.66 -16.43
C ARG A 72 -0.92 5.64 -15.34
N TYR A 73 0.02 5.45 -14.42
CA TYR A 73 -0.10 4.52 -13.29
C TYR A 73 -1.27 4.92 -12.37
N LEU A 74 -1.31 6.18 -11.94
CA LEU A 74 -2.34 6.73 -11.06
C LEU A 74 -3.73 6.67 -11.71
N ARG A 75 -3.83 7.04 -13.00
CA ARG A 75 -5.09 6.94 -13.75
C ARG A 75 -5.59 5.49 -13.80
N ALA A 76 -4.70 4.54 -14.09
CA ALA A 76 -5.06 3.13 -14.12
C ALA A 76 -5.51 2.59 -12.73
N GLN A 77 -4.97 3.12 -11.61
CA GLN A 77 -5.45 2.75 -10.27
C GLN A 77 -6.87 3.28 -10.02
N LEU A 78 -7.16 4.50 -10.47
CA LEU A 78 -8.47 5.11 -10.30
C LEU A 78 -9.55 4.46 -11.18
N ASP A 79 -9.19 4.08 -12.42
CA ASP A 79 -10.08 3.37 -13.34
C ASP A 79 -10.33 1.91 -12.90
N GLY A 80 -9.37 1.33 -12.19
CA GLY A 80 -9.39 -0.06 -11.74
C GLY A 80 -10.08 -0.29 -10.39
N SER A 81 -10.03 -1.56 -9.97
CA SER A 81 -10.53 -2.02 -8.66
C SER A 81 -9.46 -2.70 -7.80
N TYR A 82 -8.19 -2.58 -8.21
CA TYR A 82 -7.05 -3.16 -7.54
C TYR A 82 -6.51 -2.27 -6.43
N SER A 83 -6.28 -0.98 -6.70
CA SER A 83 -5.64 -0.06 -5.75
C SER A 83 -6.29 1.32 -5.77
N ARG A 84 -6.24 2.03 -4.64
CA ARG A 84 -6.59 3.44 -4.52
C ARG A 84 -5.36 4.24 -4.07
N PRO A 85 -4.95 5.24 -4.87
CA PRO A 85 -3.84 6.12 -4.52
C PRO A 85 -4.34 7.34 -3.76
N PHE A 86 -3.64 7.70 -2.69
CA PHE A 86 -3.96 8.83 -1.84
C PHE A 86 -2.74 9.73 -1.62
N VAL A 87 -3.00 11.04 -1.49
CA VAL A 87 -2.07 12.00 -0.91
C VAL A 87 -2.49 12.27 0.54
N GLY A 88 -1.55 12.08 1.46
CA GLY A 88 -1.70 12.39 2.88
C GLY A 88 -1.17 13.78 3.20
N SER A 89 -1.94 14.56 3.95
CA SER A 89 -1.61 15.93 4.32
C SER A 89 -1.76 16.22 5.82
N VAL A 90 -1.05 17.24 6.29
CA VAL A 90 -1.14 17.76 7.66
C VAL A 90 -1.36 19.26 7.58
N LYS A 91 -2.44 19.77 8.18
CA LYS A 91 -2.80 21.20 8.14
C LYS A 91 -2.83 21.76 6.70
N GLY A 92 -3.30 20.94 5.75
CA GLY A 92 -3.40 21.29 4.33
C GLY A 92 -2.10 21.22 3.52
N GLN A 93 -0.99 20.77 4.12
CA GLN A 93 0.28 20.55 3.40
C GLN A 93 0.49 19.07 3.09
N ASP A 94 0.77 18.77 1.83
CA ASP A 94 0.94 17.41 1.32
C ASP A 94 2.33 16.85 1.70
N HIS A 95 2.35 15.61 2.18
CA HIS A 95 3.50 15.05 2.88
C HIS A 95 3.77 13.57 2.62
N GLY A 96 2.83 12.87 2.01
CA GLY A 96 3.02 11.45 1.71
C GLY A 96 2.08 10.94 0.65
N TYR A 97 2.48 9.83 0.06
CA TYR A 97 1.71 9.06 -0.89
C TYR A 97 1.38 7.70 -0.27
N LEU A 98 0.15 7.22 -0.47
CA LEU A 98 -0.31 5.95 0.07
C LEU A 98 -1.11 5.19 -0.99
N GLU A 99 -0.83 3.89 -1.12
CA GLU A 99 -1.67 2.95 -1.85
C GLU A 99 -2.41 2.06 -0.86
N LEU A 100 -3.74 2.09 -0.90
CA LEU A 100 -4.57 1.05 -0.31
C LEU A 100 -4.96 0.09 -1.43
N TYR A 101 -4.54 -1.17 -1.35
CA TYR A 101 -4.77 -2.14 -2.43
C TYR A 101 -5.51 -3.38 -1.94
N ARG A 102 -6.21 -4.05 -2.86
CA ARG A 102 -6.79 -5.38 -2.64
C ARG A 102 -5.65 -6.39 -2.67
N ALA A 103 -5.21 -6.84 -1.49
CA ALA A 103 -4.16 -7.83 -1.38
C ALA A 103 -4.52 -9.11 -2.13
N ALA A 104 -5.81 -9.47 -2.17
CA ALA A 104 -6.35 -10.60 -2.95
C ALA A 104 -6.10 -10.52 -4.47
N LYS A 105 -5.84 -9.32 -5.00
CA LYS A 105 -5.53 -9.07 -6.41
C LYS A 105 -4.03 -8.84 -6.66
N ASP A 106 -3.20 -9.01 -5.63
CA ASP A 106 -1.74 -8.84 -5.71
C ASP A 106 -1.02 -10.19 -5.71
N SER A 107 0.12 -10.26 -6.39
CA SER A 107 1.05 -11.40 -6.41
C SER A 107 1.42 -11.97 -5.03
N VAL A 108 1.32 -11.18 -3.96
CA VAL A 108 1.57 -11.61 -2.57
C VAL A 108 0.60 -12.69 -2.09
N THR A 109 -0.58 -12.83 -2.70
CA THR A 109 -1.54 -13.92 -2.39
C THR A 109 -0.99 -15.32 -2.56
N SER A 110 0.02 -15.50 -3.40
CA SER A 110 0.72 -16.78 -3.59
C SER A 110 1.35 -17.32 -2.30
N ARG A 111 1.55 -16.45 -1.29
CA ARG A 111 2.24 -16.78 -0.04
C ARG A 111 1.31 -17.28 1.07
N TYR A 112 0.00 -17.07 0.95
CA TYR A 112 -0.92 -17.35 2.06
C TYR A 112 -2.33 -17.75 1.60
N GLU A 113 -3.12 -18.30 2.52
CA GLU A 113 -4.55 -18.55 2.30
C GLU A 113 -5.32 -17.22 2.29
N CYS A 114 -5.55 -16.70 1.08
CA CYS A 114 -6.12 -15.39 0.87
C CYS A 114 -7.64 -15.35 1.04
N HIS A 115 -8.14 -14.29 1.69
CA HIS A 115 -9.55 -13.93 1.70
C HIS A 115 -9.83 -12.79 0.70
N PRO A 116 -10.96 -12.80 -0.05
CA PRO A 116 -11.21 -11.83 -1.13
C PRO A 116 -11.14 -10.35 -0.73
N TYR A 117 -11.43 -10.06 0.54
CA TYR A 117 -11.45 -8.70 1.10
C TYR A 117 -10.16 -8.31 1.83
N ASP A 118 -9.10 -9.11 1.74
CA ASP A 118 -7.81 -8.73 2.31
C ASP A 118 -7.28 -7.48 1.62
N LEU A 119 -6.83 -6.53 2.44
CA LEU A 119 -6.30 -5.25 1.99
C LEU A 119 -4.80 -5.19 2.28
N GLY A 120 -4.09 -4.26 1.64
CA GLY A 120 -2.72 -3.95 1.98
C GLY A 120 -2.44 -2.46 1.83
N ILE A 121 -1.40 -1.99 2.53
CA ILE A 121 -0.99 -0.59 2.56
C ILE A 121 0.47 -0.48 2.11
N ARG A 122 0.74 0.41 1.16
CA ARG A 122 2.09 0.90 0.85
C ARG A 122 2.12 2.39 1.09
N ALA A 123 3.00 2.85 1.97
CA ALA A 123 3.09 4.27 2.32
C ALA A 123 4.50 4.80 2.06
N ALA A 124 4.56 5.99 1.46
CA ALA A 124 5.77 6.76 1.23
C ALA A 124 5.63 8.12 1.91
N ALA A 125 6.57 8.45 2.79
CA ALA A 125 6.68 9.80 3.32
C ALA A 125 7.65 10.61 2.45
N ALA A 126 7.19 11.76 1.98
CA ALA A 126 8.00 12.66 1.18
C ALA A 126 9.23 13.13 1.96
N ASP A 127 9.02 13.55 3.21
CA ASP A 127 10.06 14.05 4.12
C ASP A 127 10.33 13.04 5.25
N PRO A 128 11.56 12.51 5.38
CA PRO A 128 11.94 11.65 6.49
C PRO A 128 11.71 12.29 7.87
N ALA A 129 11.77 13.62 7.99
CA ALA A 129 11.55 14.31 9.25
C ALA A 129 10.09 14.19 9.74
N ILE A 130 9.13 14.00 8.84
CA ILE A 130 7.72 13.74 9.21
C ILE A 130 7.57 12.38 9.87
N VAL A 131 8.29 11.38 9.37
CA VAL A 131 8.37 10.04 9.96
C VAL A 131 9.05 10.11 11.33
N GLY A 132 10.18 10.81 11.42
CA GLY A 132 10.94 10.99 12.66
C GLY A 132 10.17 11.71 13.78
N ARG A 133 9.14 12.49 13.44
CA ARG A 133 8.24 13.16 14.42
C ARG A 133 7.09 12.27 14.93
N GLY A 134 7.04 10.99 14.54
CA GLY A 134 6.00 10.06 14.97
C GLY A 134 4.65 10.25 14.26
N THR A 135 4.59 11.09 13.22
CA THR A 135 3.34 11.40 12.50
C THR A 135 2.67 10.14 11.96
N ALA A 136 3.45 9.26 11.32
CA ALA A 136 2.95 8.00 10.78
C ALA A 136 2.48 7.04 11.88
N GLN A 137 3.16 7.02 13.04
CA GLN A 137 2.81 6.17 14.19
C GLN A 137 1.48 6.62 14.83
N PHE A 138 1.22 7.92 14.83
CA PHE A 138 -0.05 8.46 15.30
C PHE A 138 -1.18 8.27 14.29
N LEU A 139 -0.93 8.51 13.00
CA LEU A 139 -1.96 8.55 11.97
C LEU A 139 -2.43 7.16 11.50
N LEU A 140 -1.51 6.20 11.40
CA LEU A 140 -1.83 4.89 10.83
C LEU A 140 -2.90 4.12 11.63
N PRO A 141 -2.93 4.12 12.98
CA PRO A 141 -4.02 3.50 13.72
C PRO A 141 -5.41 4.05 13.36
N HIS A 142 -5.54 5.37 13.18
CA HIS A 142 -6.79 5.99 12.75
C HIS A 142 -7.17 5.56 11.33
N PHE A 143 -6.20 5.57 10.41
CA PHE A 143 -6.39 5.12 9.04
C PHE A 143 -6.87 3.67 8.99
N VAL A 144 -6.16 2.77 9.67
CA VAL A 144 -6.48 1.34 9.72
C VAL A 144 -7.87 1.10 10.31
N ALA A 145 -8.19 1.76 11.43
CA ALA A 145 -9.50 1.62 12.06
C ALA A 145 -10.62 2.08 11.11
N SER A 146 -10.44 3.20 10.42
CA SER A 146 -11.39 3.68 9.42
C SER A 146 -11.57 2.70 8.27
N VAL A 147 -10.47 2.15 7.72
CA VAL A 147 -10.52 1.15 6.65
C VAL A 147 -11.25 -0.11 7.11
N PHE A 148 -10.99 -0.62 8.31
CA PHE A 148 -11.70 -1.77 8.85
C PHE A 148 -13.20 -1.48 9.09
N ASN A 149 -13.57 -0.26 9.46
CA ASN A 149 -14.97 0.12 9.63
C ASN A 149 -15.69 0.25 8.29
N ALA A 150 -15.03 0.82 7.28
CA ALA A 150 -15.58 0.99 5.94
C ALA A 150 -15.64 -0.32 5.14
N GLU A 151 -14.77 -1.29 5.45
CA GLU A 151 -14.76 -2.63 4.86
C GLU A 151 -14.92 -3.71 5.95
N PRO A 152 -16.15 -3.99 6.43
CA PRO A 152 -16.39 -4.96 7.50
C PRO A 152 -15.95 -6.39 7.16
N GLN A 153 -15.91 -6.74 5.86
CA GLN A 153 -15.46 -8.04 5.38
C GLN A 153 -13.93 -8.17 5.37
N CYS A 154 -13.20 -7.06 5.48
CA CYS A 154 -11.75 -7.09 5.59
C CYS A 154 -11.35 -7.67 6.96
N ARG A 155 -10.64 -8.79 6.90
CA ARG A 155 -10.14 -9.51 8.07
C ARG A 155 -8.77 -9.02 8.52
N ARG A 156 -7.98 -8.47 7.60
CA ARG A 156 -6.57 -8.14 7.85
C ARG A 156 -6.02 -7.18 6.81
N ILE A 157 -5.00 -6.43 7.21
CA ILE A 157 -4.28 -5.49 6.35
C ILE A 157 -2.81 -5.89 6.26
N PHE A 158 -2.30 -6.06 5.05
CA PHE A 158 -0.92 -6.42 4.77
C PHE A 158 -0.01 -5.20 4.69
N PHE A 159 1.21 -5.37 5.18
CA PHE A 159 2.33 -4.48 4.97
C PHE A 159 3.47 -5.28 4.38
N ASP A 160 4.05 -4.78 3.30
CA ASP A 160 5.01 -5.51 2.50
C ASP A 160 6.26 -4.68 2.19
N PRO A 161 6.95 -4.14 3.22
CA PRO A 161 8.18 -3.38 3.03
C PRO A 161 9.29 -4.20 2.37
N ASP A 162 10.27 -3.50 1.80
CA ASP A 162 11.54 -4.11 1.42
C ASP A 162 12.15 -4.85 2.61
N HIS A 163 12.68 -6.06 2.39
CA HIS A 163 13.25 -6.86 3.48
C HIS A 163 14.43 -6.16 4.20
N ARG A 164 15.10 -5.22 3.52
CA ARG A 164 16.22 -4.42 4.06
C ARG A 164 15.75 -3.14 4.78
N ASN A 165 14.50 -2.75 4.63
CA ASN A 165 13.97 -1.53 5.26
C ASN A 165 13.65 -1.78 6.74
N ASN A 166 14.71 -1.81 7.57
CA ASN A 166 14.61 -2.04 9.00
C ASN A 166 13.68 -1.04 9.71
N GLY A 167 13.60 0.20 9.22
CA GLY A 167 12.69 1.21 9.77
C GLY A 167 11.22 0.83 9.58
N ALA A 168 10.84 0.42 8.36
CA ALA A 168 9.48 -0.01 8.07
C ALA A 168 9.12 -1.35 8.75
N ARG A 169 10.07 -2.29 8.83
CA ARG A 169 9.89 -3.55 9.57
C ARG A 169 9.62 -3.30 11.05
N ARG A 170 10.48 -2.50 11.70
CA ARG A 170 10.30 -2.11 13.10
C ARG A 170 9.01 -1.35 13.33
N PHE A 171 8.61 -0.50 12.38
CA PHE A 171 7.33 0.18 12.43
C PHE A 171 6.15 -0.82 12.43
N CYS A 172 6.18 -1.86 11.59
CA CYS A 172 5.16 -2.91 11.58
C CYS A 172 5.13 -3.68 12.92
N GLU A 173 6.31 -4.08 13.42
CA GLU A 173 6.46 -4.82 14.68
C GLU A 173 5.94 -4.04 15.88
N LEU A 174 6.30 -2.76 15.99
CA LEU A 174 5.80 -1.86 17.05
C LEU A 174 4.31 -1.54 16.89
N GLY A 175 3.80 -1.58 15.65
CA GLY A 175 2.38 -1.39 15.33
C GLY A 175 1.51 -2.63 15.59
N GLY A 176 2.06 -3.71 16.13
CA GLY A 176 1.32 -4.94 16.45
C GLY A 176 1.08 -5.85 15.24
N CYS A 177 1.80 -5.66 14.14
CA CYS A 177 1.71 -6.56 13.00
C CYS A 177 2.42 -7.90 13.31
N VAL A 178 1.86 -8.99 12.82
CA VAL A 178 2.46 -10.31 12.82
C VAL A 178 3.36 -10.46 11.60
N PHE A 179 4.63 -10.80 11.81
CA PHE A 179 5.53 -11.17 10.72
C PHE A 179 5.14 -12.55 10.16
N LEU A 180 5.03 -12.66 8.84
CA LEU A 180 4.66 -13.90 8.17
C LEU A 180 5.88 -14.58 7.55
N CYS A 181 6.53 -13.91 6.60
CA CYS A 181 7.70 -14.46 5.91
C CYS A 181 8.48 -13.36 5.18
N GLU A 182 9.69 -13.69 4.73
CA GLU A 182 10.30 -12.96 3.63
C GLU A 182 10.01 -13.71 2.32
N CYS A 183 9.67 -12.98 1.26
CA CYS A 183 9.31 -13.59 -0.01
C CYS A 183 9.76 -12.77 -1.21
N ASP A 184 10.17 -13.47 -2.27
CA ASP A 184 10.46 -12.86 -3.56
C ASP A 184 9.16 -12.59 -4.32
N VAL A 185 9.00 -11.36 -4.80
CA VAL A 185 8.02 -10.97 -5.81
C VAL A 185 8.77 -10.49 -7.05
N ALA A 186 8.07 -10.30 -8.17
CA ALA A 186 8.59 -9.99 -9.50
C ALA A 186 10.02 -9.40 -9.54
N ASN A 187 10.23 -8.24 -8.92
CA ASN A 187 11.52 -7.53 -8.91
C ASN A 187 12.09 -7.24 -7.53
N ARG A 188 11.54 -7.81 -6.44
CA ARG A 188 11.87 -7.40 -5.07
C ARG A 188 11.72 -8.54 -4.05
N ARG A 189 12.51 -8.47 -2.98
CA ARG A 189 12.32 -9.29 -1.78
C ARG A 189 11.66 -8.48 -0.69
N LEU A 190 10.51 -8.96 -0.21
CA LEU A 190 9.68 -8.27 0.77
C LEU A 190 9.77 -8.97 2.12
N ALA A 191 9.58 -8.23 3.20
CA ALA A 191 9.23 -8.79 4.49
C ALA A 191 7.73 -8.60 4.69
N LEU A 192 6.95 -9.68 4.65
CA LEU A 192 5.50 -9.64 4.71
C LEU A 192 5.02 -9.63 6.17
N TYR A 193 4.24 -8.62 6.51
CA TYR A 193 3.57 -8.46 7.78
C TYR A 193 2.07 -8.35 7.57
N VAL A 194 1.32 -8.71 8.61
CA VAL A 194 -0.13 -8.58 8.63
C VAL A 194 -0.58 -7.94 9.94
N LEU A 195 -1.47 -6.96 9.84
CA LEU A 195 -2.24 -6.45 10.96
C LEU A 195 -3.64 -7.07 10.90
N PRO A 196 -3.91 -8.09 11.73
CA PRO A 196 -5.19 -8.79 11.68
C PRO A 196 -6.23 -8.02 12.51
N ARG A 197 -7.52 -8.12 12.16
CA ARG A 197 -8.62 -7.52 12.93
C ARG A 197 -8.73 -8.19 14.30
N THR A 198 -8.59 -9.51 14.33
CA THR A 198 -8.48 -10.34 15.53
C THR A 198 -7.33 -11.32 15.36
N LEU A 199 -6.82 -11.95 16.44
CA LEU A 199 -5.71 -12.91 16.29
C LEU A 199 -6.06 -14.14 15.43
N ASP A 200 -7.34 -14.51 15.33
CA ASP A 200 -7.81 -15.57 14.45
C ASP A 200 -7.73 -15.18 12.96
N ASP A 201 -7.53 -13.89 12.67
CA ASP A 201 -7.37 -13.36 11.32
C ASP A 201 -5.90 -13.35 10.85
N VAL A 202 -4.99 -14.07 11.51
CA VAL A 202 -3.66 -14.34 10.96
C VAL A 202 -3.76 -15.45 9.90
N PRO A 203 -3.23 -15.27 8.68
CA PRO A 203 -3.37 -16.27 7.62
C PRO A 203 -2.43 -17.44 7.85
N ARG A 204 -2.85 -18.61 7.35
CA ARG A 204 -1.94 -19.73 7.12
C ARG A 204 -1.09 -19.43 5.88
N LEU A 205 0.20 -19.71 5.99
CA LEU A 205 1.11 -19.65 4.84
C LEU A 205 0.86 -20.84 3.91
N ARG A 206 0.98 -20.62 2.60
CA ARG A 206 0.95 -21.70 1.62
C ARG A 206 2.32 -22.39 1.60
N GLY A 207 2.32 -23.72 1.71
CA GLY A 207 3.55 -24.52 1.65
C GLY A 207 4.39 -24.52 2.94
N ALA A 208 3.78 -24.18 4.08
CA ALA A 208 4.35 -24.43 5.40
C ALA A 208 4.20 -25.90 5.82
#